data_AF-A0A2J6X7X5-F1
#
_entry.id   AF-A0A2J6X7X5-F1
#
_cell.length_a   1.000
_cell.length_b   1.000
_cell.length_c   1.000
_cell.angle_alpha   90.00
_cell.angle_beta   90.00
_cell.angle_gamma   90.00
#
_symmetry.space_group_name_H-M   'P 1'
#
loop_
_entity.id
_entity.type
_entity.pdbx_description
1 polymer ?
#
loop_
_entity_poly.entity_id
_entity_poly.type
_entity_poly.pdbx_seq_one_letter_code
_entity_poly.pdbx_strand_id
1 'polypeptide(L)'
;MEKSSSSDSRTVRNLILLLESGTFLHDIGKLSRYFITSKAKDIKGLDFHGQILYIDFSLKRIPETLWKFLNVEVYELLQIDPQTLPFETDFYLIHMICAHHGCNRCLRNPPCNLKDKIEDYKIMELLKTLDHMDASNPLDSRKQGYKEVFIDRFFEMKERVEIEKLDSLRIEFYNKLNSALIEAGFGSKNFDIISFRRKLFEYLKEPFLKTLSETRLFANDITLFDHSLATSTLFKMYLSAYFRFGMPFPKNFSEVKYSFAKCYSTSKALIEEDFALSNVIIANNDFIVFPYPGLSNKKIRKGLKELINDFEVIRDPYDLFPKYKEYLLSLKVKNVEDIKEDYTYSKAIRDVKKVIYFALLKEKEELSKKLKSFTRHIRNVSNGVLKDRINFIKFLKKLVELKRLKKHLDAKPTIEEIRKFLKVHSSKEIEPQIEEYFDLITSPIRPPSPIEMSKMFLRYYRKTHSYKKVLNHFVITRPMTLGRIIAFNRIIQAKQTETLKNYPASNRPFEKDKLS
;
A
#
# COMPACT_ATOMS: atom_id res chain seq x y z
N MET A 1 -11.68 10.88 -29.65
CA MET A 1 -10.65 10.05 -29.00
C MET A 1 -10.46 8.86 -29.90
N GLU A 2 -9.43 8.94 -30.75
CA GLU A 2 -9.10 7.91 -31.73
C GLU A 2 -8.77 6.59 -31.02
N LYS A 3 -9.29 5.49 -31.57
CA LYS A 3 -8.95 4.13 -31.16
C LYS A 3 -7.48 3.90 -31.48
N SER A 4 -6.59 3.93 -30.48
CA SER A 4 -5.23 3.43 -30.65
C SER A 4 -5.28 1.91 -30.84
N SER A 5 -4.41 1.44 -31.73
CA SER A 5 -4.33 0.10 -32.29
C SER A 5 -4.12 -0.99 -31.22
N SER A 6 -4.52 -2.22 -31.55
CA SER A 6 -4.36 -3.41 -30.70
C SER A 6 -2.92 -3.68 -30.23
N SER A 7 -1.91 -3.12 -30.91
CA SER A 7 -0.50 -3.14 -30.52
C SER A 7 -0.23 -2.35 -29.22
N ASP A 8 -0.90 -1.22 -29.03
CA ASP A 8 -0.75 -0.35 -27.85
C ASP A 8 -1.28 -1.04 -26.58
N SER A 9 -2.42 -1.74 -26.71
CA SER A 9 -3.01 -2.50 -25.60
C SER A 9 -2.15 -3.69 -25.14
N ARG A 10 -1.46 -4.39 -26.05
CA ARG A 10 -0.61 -5.55 -25.69
C ARG A 10 0.67 -5.09 -25.00
N THR A 11 1.29 -4.03 -25.51
CA THR A 11 2.49 -3.43 -24.93
C THR A 11 2.23 -2.95 -23.50
N VAL A 12 1.19 -2.14 -23.30
CA VAL A 12 0.81 -1.65 -21.97
C VAL A 12 0.52 -2.80 -21.00
N ARG A 13 -0.21 -3.82 -21.45
CA ARG A 13 -0.48 -5.02 -20.64
C ARG A 13 0.81 -5.71 -20.21
N ASN A 14 1.71 -6.00 -21.14
CA ASN A 14 2.96 -6.69 -20.84
C ASN A 14 3.86 -5.86 -19.91
N LEU A 15 3.88 -4.52 -20.07
CA LEU A 15 4.54 -3.61 -19.15
C LEU A 15 3.99 -3.71 -17.73
N ILE A 16 2.66 -3.68 -17.57
CA ILE A 16 2.03 -3.82 -16.25
C ILE A 16 2.41 -5.17 -15.61
N LEU A 17 2.36 -6.28 -16.36
CA LEU A 17 2.69 -7.60 -15.84
C LEU A 17 4.18 -7.76 -15.49
N LEU A 18 5.09 -7.13 -16.24
CA LEU A 18 6.52 -7.13 -15.93
C LEU A 18 6.81 -6.32 -14.67
N LEU A 19 6.24 -5.12 -14.54
CA LEU A 19 6.42 -4.29 -13.34
C LEU A 19 5.75 -4.93 -12.12
N GLU A 20 4.61 -5.59 -12.29
CA GLU A 20 3.97 -6.41 -11.25
C GLU A 20 4.93 -7.50 -10.73
N SER A 21 5.66 -8.16 -11.65
CA SER A 21 6.68 -9.15 -11.30
C SER A 21 7.81 -8.53 -10.47
N GLY A 22 8.27 -7.33 -10.82
CA GLY A 22 9.21 -6.56 -10.01
C GLY A 22 8.65 -6.21 -8.62
N THR A 23 7.38 -5.81 -8.53
CA THR A 23 6.72 -5.54 -7.25
C THR A 23 6.56 -6.79 -6.39
N PHE A 24 6.32 -7.97 -6.95
CA PHE A 24 6.31 -9.21 -6.15
C PHE A 24 7.67 -9.47 -5.48
N LEU A 25 8.76 -9.11 -6.16
CA LEU A 25 10.13 -9.35 -5.73
C LEU A 25 10.72 -8.21 -4.88
N HIS A 26 10.07 -7.05 -4.76
CA HIS A 26 10.65 -5.84 -4.15
C HIS A 26 11.27 -6.10 -2.76
N ASP A 27 10.59 -6.89 -1.92
CA ASP A 27 11.01 -7.19 -0.56
C ASP A 27 11.63 -8.60 -0.40
N ILE A 28 12.14 -9.20 -1.47
CA ILE A 28 12.74 -10.55 -1.45
C ILE A 28 13.82 -10.73 -0.40
N GLY A 29 14.54 -9.67 -0.02
CA GLY A 29 15.54 -9.73 1.04
C GLY A 29 14.99 -9.92 2.45
N LYS A 30 13.69 -9.76 2.68
CA LYS A 30 13.03 -10.15 3.94
C LYS A 30 13.02 -11.66 4.13
N LEU A 31 13.19 -12.43 3.05
CA LEU A 31 13.49 -13.86 3.09
C LEU A 31 14.98 -14.10 3.42
N SER A 32 15.49 -13.48 4.47
CA SER A 32 16.87 -13.63 4.94
C SER A 32 16.94 -13.53 6.45
N ARG A 33 17.91 -14.26 7.04
CA ARG A 33 18.25 -14.08 8.45
C ARG A 33 18.70 -12.65 8.76
N TYR A 34 19.32 -11.94 7.81
CA TYR A 34 19.77 -10.55 8.02
C TYR A 34 18.63 -9.61 8.36
N PHE A 35 17.48 -9.78 7.69
CA PHE A 35 16.29 -9.00 7.99
C PHE A 35 15.83 -9.25 9.43
N ILE A 36 15.66 -10.52 9.81
CA ILE A 36 15.22 -10.88 11.16
C ILE A 36 16.19 -10.36 12.24
N THR A 37 17.49 -10.54 12.05
CA THR A 37 18.53 -10.04 12.96
C THR A 37 18.49 -8.52 13.11
N SER A 38 18.34 -7.77 12.02
CA SER A 38 18.31 -6.30 12.07
C SER A 38 17.08 -5.73 12.77
N LYS A 39 15.99 -6.51 12.86
CA LYS A 39 14.74 -6.12 13.52
C LYS A 39 14.54 -6.76 14.89
N ALA A 40 15.45 -7.62 15.32
CA ALA A 40 15.35 -8.30 16.60
C ALA A 40 15.54 -7.32 17.77
N LYS A 41 14.85 -7.60 18.88
CA LYS A 41 15.02 -6.85 20.12
C LYS A 41 16.48 -6.95 20.61
N ASP A 42 17.02 -5.82 21.07
CA ASP A 42 18.35 -5.71 21.67
C ASP A 42 19.54 -6.06 20.74
N ILE A 43 19.31 -6.20 19.43
CA ILE A 43 20.36 -6.43 18.42
C ILE A 43 20.52 -5.18 17.55
N LYS A 44 21.75 -4.66 17.47
CA LYS A 44 22.12 -3.60 16.52
C LYS A 44 22.68 -4.23 15.24
N GLY A 45 21.79 -4.66 14.36
CA GLY A 45 22.14 -5.19 13.04
C GLY A 45 21.91 -4.16 11.93
N LEU A 46 22.73 -4.21 10.87
CA LEU A 46 22.43 -3.50 9.63
C LEU A 46 21.36 -4.25 8.84
N ASP A 47 20.43 -3.50 8.28
CA ASP A 47 19.32 -4.03 7.50
C ASP A 47 19.68 -4.06 6.01
N PHE A 48 20.00 -5.24 5.50
CA PHE A 48 20.49 -5.47 4.14
C PHE A 48 19.44 -6.00 3.15
N HIS A 49 18.15 -6.05 3.51
CA HIS A 49 17.16 -6.69 2.63
C HIS A 49 17.08 -6.04 1.23
N GLY A 50 17.19 -4.71 1.14
CA GLY A 50 17.25 -4.00 -0.14
C GLY A 50 18.55 -4.22 -0.94
N GLN A 51 19.59 -4.77 -0.31
CA GLN A 51 20.90 -5.03 -0.93
C GLN A 51 21.16 -6.52 -1.12
N ILE A 52 20.20 -7.38 -0.74
CA ILE A 52 20.41 -8.83 -0.65
C ILE A 52 20.90 -9.45 -1.97
N LEU A 53 20.41 -8.94 -3.10
CA LEU A 53 20.74 -9.48 -4.41
C LEU A 53 22.20 -9.25 -4.76
N TYR A 54 22.78 -8.10 -4.39
CA TYR A 54 24.20 -7.83 -4.61
C TYR A 54 25.08 -8.74 -3.75
N ILE A 55 24.67 -8.97 -2.50
CA ILE A 55 25.36 -9.89 -1.58
C ILE A 55 25.34 -11.30 -2.16
N ASP A 56 24.15 -11.82 -2.49
CA ASP A 56 24.01 -13.18 -3.00
C ASP A 56 24.67 -13.37 -4.38
N PHE A 57 24.68 -12.35 -5.24
CA PHE A 57 25.42 -12.39 -6.50
C PHE A 57 26.94 -12.48 -6.26
N SER A 58 27.50 -11.68 -5.35
CA SER A 58 28.93 -11.74 -5.00
C SER A 58 29.34 -13.10 -4.42
N LEU A 59 28.41 -13.78 -3.75
CA LEU A 59 28.57 -15.13 -3.21
C LEU A 59 28.24 -16.25 -4.21
N LYS A 60 28.01 -15.91 -5.49
CA LYS A 60 27.65 -16.86 -6.57
C LYS A 60 26.39 -17.69 -6.27
N ARG A 61 25.40 -17.10 -5.60
CA ARG A 61 24.13 -17.75 -5.24
C ARG A 61 22.98 -17.43 -6.19
N ILE A 62 23.11 -16.39 -6.99
CA ILE A 62 22.10 -16.00 -8.00
C ILE A 62 22.54 -16.54 -9.37
N PRO A 63 21.69 -17.32 -10.06
CA PRO A 63 21.95 -17.74 -11.43
C PRO A 63 22.17 -16.55 -12.38
N GLU A 64 23.12 -16.68 -13.31
CA GLU A 64 23.50 -15.59 -14.22
C GLU A 64 22.33 -15.08 -15.08
N THR A 65 21.47 -15.99 -15.57
CA THR A 65 20.30 -15.62 -16.38
C THR A 65 19.29 -14.80 -15.57
N LEU A 66 19.03 -15.16 -14.32
CA LEU A 66 18.21 -14.35 -13.41
C LEU A 66 18.85 -12.99 -13.13
N TRP A 67 20.16 -12.96 -12.86
CA TRP A 67 20.89 -11.72 -12.64
C TRP A 67 20.80 -10.79 -13.85
N LYS A 68 20.96 -11.35 -15.06
CA LYS A 68 20.80 -10.62 -16.32
C LYS A 68 19.39 -10.07 -16.46
N PHE A 69 18.35 -10.88 -16.27
CA PHE A 69 16.96 -10.43 -16.33
C PHE A 69 16.68 -9.24 -15.40
N LEU A 70 17.22 -9.27 -14.18
CA LEU A 70 17.05 -8.19 -13.21
C LEU A 70 17.83 -6.91 -13.55
N ASN A 71 18.82 -6.99 -14.44
CA ASN A 71 19.74 -5.91 -14.81
C ASN A 71 19.66 -5.51 -16.30
N VAL A 72 18.60 -5.89 -17.01
CA VAL A 72 18.26 -5.37 -18.35
C VAL A 72 17.20 -4.28 -18.20
N GLU A 73 17.30 -3.22 -19.00
CA GLU A 73 16.37 -2.08 -18.89
C GLU A 73 14.95 -2.54 -19.24
N VAL A 74 13.95 -2.02 -18.53
CA VAL A 74 12.55 -2.44 -18.70
C VAL A 74 12.08 -2.26 -20.14
N TYR A 75 12.49 -1.17 -20.81
CA TYR A 75 12.12 -0.96 -22.20
C TYR A 75 12.77 -1.97 -23.15
N GLU A 76 14.00 -2.41 -22.88
CA GLU A 76 14.70 -3.43 -23.67
C GLU A 76 14.03 -4.80 -23.49
N LEU A 77 13.65 -5.17 -22.26
CA LEU A 77 12.95 -6.43 -21.96
C LEU A 77 11.65 -6.58 -22.76
N LEU A 78 10.97 -5.46 -23.03
CA LEU A 78 9.69 -5.44 -23.72
C LEU A 78 9.79 -5.04 -25.20
N GLN A 79 10.98 -4.64 -25.66
CA GLN A 79 11.21 -4.09 -27.00
C GLN A 79 10.29 -2.91 -27.32
N ILE A 80 10.20 -1.96 -26.38
CA ILE A 80 9.35 -0.77 -26.50
C ILE A 80 10.20 0.49 -26.60
N ASP A 81 9.70 1.49 -27.32
CA ASP A 81 10.34 2.80 -27.37
C ASP A 81 10.04 3.57 -26.07
N PRO A 82 11.04 3.88 -25.23
CA PRO A 82 10.85 4.58 -23.96
C PRO A 82 10.21 5.97 -24.14
N GLN A 83 10.34 6.61 -25.31
CA GLN A 83 9.76 7.93 -25.58
C GLN A 83 8.23 7.89 -25.76
N THR A 84 7.66 6.70 -26.02
CA THR A 84 6.22 6.53 -26.22
C THR A 84 5.44 6.41 -24.92
N LEU A 85 6.13 6.23 -23.80
CA LEU A 85 5.50 6.04 -22.50
C LEU A 85 5.40 7.34 -21.69
N PRO A 86 4.36 7.46 -20.84
CA PRO A 86 4.12 8.67 -20.04
C PRO A 86 5.01 8.78 -18.78
N PHE A 87 5.91 7.82 -18.58
CA PHE A 87 6.84 7.73 -17.46
C PHE A 87 8.11 6.99 -17.87
N GLU A 88 9.13 7.10 -17.03
CA GLU A 88 10.49 6.61 -17.24
C GLU A 88 10.53 5.07 -17.21
N THR A 89 11.22 4.46 -18.19
CA THR A 89 11.41 3.00 -18.30
C THR A 89 12.86 2.58 -18.53
N ASP A 90 13.80 3.52 -18.48
CA ASP A 90 15.25 3.34 -18.55
C ASP A 90 15.84 2.89 -17.19
N PHE A 91 15.13 2.00 -16.49
CA PHE A 91 15.55 1.42 -15.22
C PHE A 91 15.50 -0.10 -15.26
N TYR A 92 16.21 -0.73 -14.32
CA TYR A 92 16.27 -2.19 -14.17
C TYR A 92 15.28 -2.68 -13.12
N LEU A 93 14.75 -3.90 -13.25
CA LEU A 93 13.86 -4.48 -12.22
C LEU A 93 14.53 -4.57 -10.84
N ILE A 94 15.86 -4.75 -10.77
CA ILE A 94 16.60 -4.71 -9.50
C ILE A 94 16.45 -3.36 -8.76
N HIS A 95 16.17 -2.26 -9.47
CA HIS A 95 15.90 -0.97 -8.82
C HIS A 95 14.59 -0.97 -8.04
N MET A 96 13.60 -1.76 -8.44
CA MET A 96 12.38 -1.96 -7.66
C MET A 96 12.64 -2.67 -6.32
N ILE A 97 13.81 -3.29 -6.17
CA ILE A 97 14.24 -4.03 -4.97
C ILE A 97 15.21 -3.21 -4.11
N CYS A 98 16.10 -2.43 -4.72
CA CYS A 98 17.09 -1.66 -3.95
C CYS A 98 16.69 -0.20 -3.74
N ALA A 99 16.07 0.45 -4.73
CA ALA A 99 15.83 1.89 -4.69
C ALA A 99 14.56 2.28 -3.91
N HIS A 100 13.64 1.35 -3.65
CA HIS A 100 12.47 1.65 -2.81
C HIS A 100 12.85 1.91 -1.34
N HIS A 101 14.05 1.51 -0.91
CA HIS A 101 14.62 1.86 0.40
C HIS A 101 15.54 3.10 0.40
N GLY A 102 15.73 3.72 -0.76
CA GLY A 102 16.66 4.82 -0.98
C GLY A 102 18.07 4.37 -1.38
N CYS A 103 18.66 5.08 -2.34
CA CYS A 103 19.93 4.69 -2.97
C CYS A 103 21.19 4.97 -2.10
N ASN A 104 20.99 5.61 -0.96
CA ASN A 104 22.02 5.96 0.03
C ASN A 104 22.74 4.71 0.58
N ARG A 105 22.05 3.56 0.56
CA ARG A 105 22.52 2.26 1.09
C ARG A 105 23.00 1.30 0.01
N CYS A 106 23.13 1.75 -1.24
CA CYS A 106 23.51 0.89 -2.36
C CYS A 106 24.95 0.37 -2.22
N LEU A 107 25.14 -0.95 -2.38
CA LEU A 107 26.46 -1.61 -2.33
C LEU A 107 27.13 -1.75 -3.71
N ARG A 108 26.53 -1.21 -4.77
CA ARG A 108 27.04 -1.37 -6.14
C ARG A 108 28.35 -0.60 -6.31
N ASN A 109 29.36 -1.28 -6.86
CA ASN A 109 30.65 -0.70 -7.25
C ASN A 109 30.96 -1.11 -8.71
N PRO A 110 31.08 -0.18 -9.68
CA PRO A 110 30.96 1.28 -9.52
C PRO A 110 29.53 1.73 -9.14
N PRO A 111 29.36 2.98 -8.63
CA PRO A 111 28.06 3.51 -8.24
C PRO A 111 27.02 3.41 -9.37
N CYS A 112 25.75 3.18 -8.99
CA CYS A 112 24.65 3.13 -9.95
C CYS A 112 24.51 4.46 -10.71
N ASN A 113 24.39 4.39 -12.04
CA ASN A 113 24.17 5.55 -12.92
C ASN A 113 22.87 6.30 -12.62
N LEU A 114 21.87 5.63 -12.02
CA LEU A 114 20.58 6.24 -11.66
C LEU A 114 20.48 6.64 -10.18
N LYS A 115 21.55 6.57 -9.38
CA LYS A 115 21.53 6.77 -7.93
C LYS A 115 20.76 8.03 -7.48
N ASP A 116 20.92 9.13 -8.21
CA ASP A 116 20.35 10.44 -7.87
C ASP A 116 19.09 10.78 -8.69
N LYS A 117 18.58 9.84 -9.49
CA LYS A 117 17.42 10.05 -10.37
C LYS A 117 16.28 9.07 -10.13
N ILE A 118 16.63 7.81 -9.84
CA ILE A 118 15.66 6.70 -9.79
C ILE A 118 14.58 6.90 -8.73
N GLU A 119 14.89 7.63 -7.66
CA GLU A 119 13.91 7.90 -6.60
C GLU A 119 12.80 8.85 -7.01
N ASP A 120 13.04 9.69 -8.03
CA ASP A 120 12.07 10.62 -8.59
C ASP A 120 11.21 10.00 -9.71
N TYR A 121 11.51 8.75 -10.10
CA TYR A 121 10.75 8.06 -11.14
C TYR A 121 9.34 7.75 -10.61
N LYS A 122 8.32 8.02 -11.43
CA LYS A 122 6.91 7.85 -11.01
C LYS A 122 6.58 6.43 -10.56
N ILE A 123 7.23 5.44 -11.18
CA ILE A 123 7.08 4.02 -10.82
C ILE A 123 7.66 3.73 -9.44
N MET A 124 8.80 4.33 -9.09
CA MET A 124 9.40 4.15 -7.76
C MET A 124 8.59 4.88 -6.69
N GLU A 125 8.13 6.10 -6.98
CA GLU A 125 7.25 6.85 -6.08
C GLU A 125 5.95 6.07 -5.79
N LEU A 126 5.34 5.49 -6.83
CA LEU A 126 4.15 4.65 -6.70
C LEU A 126 4.45 3.41 -5.83
N LEU A 127 5.54 2.69 -6.11
CA LEU A 127 5.91 1.49 -5.34
C LEU A 127 6.11 1.83 -3.85
N LYS A 128 6.91 2.87 -3.54
CA LYS A 128 7.15 3.35 -2.17
C LYS A 128 5.83 3.73 -1.48
N THR A 129 4.95 4.42 -2.19
CA THR A 129 3.64 4.85 -1.64
C THR A 129 2.76 3.67 -1.26
N LEU A 130 2.78 2.60 -2.06
CA LEU A 130 1.93 1.43 -1.86
C LEU A 130 2.49 0.40 -0.90
N ASP A 131 3.82 0.24 -0.85
CA ASP A 131 4.51 -0.60 0.12
C ASP A 131 4.17 -0.19 1.57
N HIS A 132 3.97 1.11 1.79
CA HIS A 132 3.55 1.65 3.08
C HIS A 132 2.10 1.36 3.48
N MET A 133 1.29 0.65 2.68
CA MET A 133 -0.14 0.41 3.00
C MET A 133 -0.37 -0.74 4.00
N ASP A 134 0.50 -1.76 3.98
CA ASP A 134 0.45 -2.90 4.90
C ASP A 134 1.41 -2.77 6.08
N ALA A 135 2.13 -1.66 6.09
CA ALA A 135 2.74 -1.08 7.26
C ALA A 135 1.67 -0.80 8.31
N SER A 136 1.44 -1.77 9.17
CA SER A 136 0.54 -1.54 10.28
C SER A 136 1.17 -0.55 11.28
N ASN A 137 0.50 -0.37 12.41
CA ASN A 137 0.85 0.63 13.40
C ASN A 137 1.68 0.03 14.57
N PRO A 138 2.69 -0.86 14.40
CA PRO A 138 3.31 -1.49 15.56
C PRO A 138 4.23 -0.54 16.31
N LEU A 139 4.42 -0.80 17.60
CA LEU A 139 5.35 -0.04 18.42
C LEU A 139 6.79 -0.47 18.15
N ASP A 140 7.73 0.48 18.05
CA ASP A 140 9.15 0.10 17.92
C ASP A 140 9.68 -0.60 19.19
N SER A 141 9.10 -0.31 20.35
CA SER A 141 9.41 -0.95 21.64
C SER A 141 8.98 -2.42 21.73
N ARG A 142 8.17 -2.91 20.78
CA ARG A 142 7.60 -4.27 20.78
C ARG A 142 8.19 -5.16 19.69
N LYS A 143 9.51 -5.05 19.47
CA LYS A 143 10.29 -5.98 18.65
C LYS A 143 10.30 -7.38 19.28
N GLN A 144 10.25 -8.39 18.43
CA GLN A 144 10.40 -9.79 18.85
C GLN A 144 11.87 -10.11 19.12
N GLY A 145 12.14 -11.00 20.07
CA GLY A 145 13.50 -11.53 20.29
C GLY A 145 13.94 -12.39 19.10
N TYR A 146 15.23 -12.40 18.77
CA TYR A 146 15.74 -13.11 17.59
C TYR A 146 15.30 -14.58 17.54
N LYS A 147 15.37 -15.31 18.65
CA LYS A 147 14.98 -16.74 18.69
C LYS A 147 13.47 -16.97 18.83
N GLU A 148 12.68 -15.92 19.02
CA GLU A 148 11.26 -15.98 19.40
C GLU A 148 10.36 -15.34 18.35
N VAL A 149 10.84 -15.19 17.12
CA VAL A 149 10.05 -14.61 16.04
C VAL A 149 8.94 -15.56 15.62
N PHE A 150 7.70 -15.08 15.67
CA PHE A 150 6.52 -15.82 15.25
C PHE A 150 5.59 -14.98 14.39
N ILE A 151 4.73 -15.69 13.65
CA ILE A 151 3.63 -15.18 12.84
C ILE A 151 2.33 -15.26 13.64
N ASP A 152 1.69 -14.12 13.89
CA ASP A 152 0.42 -14.01 14.62
C ASP A 152 -0.77 -14.24 13.66
N ARG A 153 -1.08 -15.51 13.39
CA ARG A 153 -2.13 -15.86 12.43
C ARG A 153 -3.53 -15.58 12.98
N PHE A 154 -4.44 -15.12 12.12
CA PHE A 154 -5.86 -14.97 12.48
C PHE A 154 -6.43 -16.34 12.89
N PHE A 155 -7.02 -16.44 14.09
CA PHE A 155 -7.62 -17.67 14.67
C PHE A 155 -6.70 -18.86 14.97
N GLU A 156 -5.42 -18.83 14.62
CA GLU A 156 -4.52 -19.98 14.74
C GLU A 156 -3.48 -19.78 15.84
N MET A 157 -2.81 -20.86 16.24
CA MET A 157 -1.65 -20.74 17.09
C MET A 157 -0.53 -20.01 16.34
N LYS A 158 0.25 -19.24 17.09
CA LYS A 158 1.42 -18.54 16.59
C LYS A 158 2.40 -19.54 15.96
N GLU A 159 2.82 -19.26 14.74
CA GLU A 159 3.79 -20.11 14.03
C GLU A 159 5.19 -19.52 14.18
N ARG A 160 6.15 -20.30 14.66
CA ARG A 160 7.53 -19.85 14.80
C ARG A 160 8.20 -19.78 13.42
N VAL A 161 8.94 -18.70 13.16
CA VAL A 161 9.75 -18.55 11.95
C VAL A 161 11.03 -19.39 12.08
N GLU A 162 11.28 -20.27 11.11
CA GLU A 162 12.50 -21.06 11.02
C GLU A 162 13.65 -20.25 10.40
N ILE A 163 14.24 -19.34 11.18
CA ILE A 163 15.19 -18.32 10.70
C ILE A 163 16.37 -18.93 9.93
N GLU A 164 16.90 -20.07 10.40
CA GLU A 164 18.06 -20.72 9.77
C GLU A 164 17.76 -21.29 8.36
N LYS A 165 16.48 -21.49 8.01
CA LYS A 165 16.07 -21.97 6.68
C LYS A 165 15.81 -20.84 5.69
N LEU A 166 15.74 -19.58 6.12
CA LEU A 166 15.34 -18.46 5.26
C LEU A 166 16.29 -18.26 4.08
N ASP A 167 17.59 -18.34 4.31
CA ASP A 167 18.58 -18.18 3.24
C ASP A 167 18.51 -19.32 2.22
N SER A 168 18.34 -20.58 2.66
CA SER A 168 18.22 -21.72 1.73
C SER A 168 16.94 -21.64 0.91
N LEU A 169 15.81 -21.23 1.53
CA LEU A 169 14.55 -20.99 0.82
C LEU A 169 14.70 -19.92 -0.27
N ARG A 170 15.43 -18.83 0.03
CA ARG A 170 15.70 -17.76 -0.94
C ARG A 170 16.55 -18.25 -2.12
N ILE A 171 17.59 -19.03 -1.85
CA ILE A 171 18.45 -19.59 -2.90
C ILE A 171 17.67 -20.57 -3.78
N GLU A 172 16.86 -21.45 -3.19
CA GLU A 172 15.98 -22.35 -3.93
C GLU A 172 14.98 -21.57 -4.80
N PHE A 173 14.42 -20.50 -4.26
CA PHE A 173 13.54 -19.61 -5.01
C PHE A 173 14.24 -18.96 -6.21
N TYR A 174 15.49 -18.50 -6.09
CA TYR A 174 16.27 -17.99 -7.22
C TYR A 174 16.39 -19.04 -8.34
N ASN A 175 16.67 -20.30 -7.99
CA ASN A 175 16.81 -21.37 -8.96
C ASN A 175 15.48 -21.66 -9.68
N LYS A 176 14.37 -21.76 -8.95
CA LYS A 176 13.04 -21.94 -9.54
C LYS A 176 12.67 -20.78 -10.46
N LEU A 177 12.96 -19.55 -10.05
CA LEU A 177 12.69 -18.36 -10.87
C LEU A 177 13.55 -18.32 -12.13
N ASN A 178 14.80 -18.76 -12.04
CA ASN A 178 15.69 -18.91 -13.19
C ASN A 178 15.16 -19.93 -14.20
N SER A 179 14.70 -21.09 -13.73
CA SER A 179 14.04 -22.08 -14.60
C SER A 179 12.80 -21.51 -15.28
N ALA A 180 11.96 -20.77 -14.54
CA ALA A 180 10.80 -20.10 -15.13
C ALA A 180 11.16 -19.09 -16.22
N LEU A 181 12.25 -18.33 -16.06
CA LEU A 181 12.72 -17.39 -17.08
C LEU A 181 13.15 -18.11 -18.37
N ILE A 182 13.91 -19.20 -18.22
CA ILE A 182 14.38 -20.00 -19.36
C ILE A 182 13.20 -20.61 -20.10
N GLU A 183 12.26 -21.22 -19.38
CA GLU A 183 11.06 -21.82 -19.96
C GLU A 183 10.14 -20.78 -20.64
N ALA A 184 10.06 -19.58 -20.09
CA ALA A 184 9.35 -18.46 -20.71
C ALA A 184 10.09 -17.87 -21.91
N GLY A 185 11.28 -18.38 -22.27
CA GLY A 185 12.05 -17.94 -23.42
C GLY A 185 12.78 -16.61 -23.22
N PHE A 186 13.18 -16.27 -22.00
CA PHE A 186 14.02 -15.08 -21.76
C PHE A 186 15.33 -15.16 -22.56
N GLY A 187 15.68 -14.08 -23.26
CA GLY A 187 16.80 -14.04 -24.20
C GLY A 187 16.41 -14.40 -25.65
N SER A 188 15.17 -14.83 -25.89
CA SER A 188 14.60 -14.97 -27.23
C SER A 188 13.70 -13.77 -27.59
N LYS A 189 13.33 -13.64 -28.87
CA LYS A 189 12.35 -12.64 -29.32
C LYS A 189 10.93 -12.89 -28.80
N ASN A 190 10.66 -14.08 -28.24
CA ASN A 190 9.33 -14.55 -27.88
C ASN A 190 9.16 -14.73 -26.36
N PHE A 191 9.77 -13.86 -25.53
CA PHE A 191 9.61 -13.94 -24.08
C PHE A 191 8.13 -13.87 -23.65
N ASP A 192 7.63 -14.96 -23.08
CA ASP A 192 6.25 -15.09 -22.62
C ASP A 192 6.11 -14.59 -21.18
N ILE A 193 5.83 -13.30 -21.05
CA ILE A 193 5.62 -12.65 -19.75
C ILE A 193 4.46 -13.25 -18.95
N ILE A 194 3.42 -13.79 -19.60
CA ILE A 194 2.26 -14.36 -18.91
C ILE A 194 2.67 -15.69 -18.29
N SER A 195 3.36 -16.55 -19.05
CA SER A 195 3.91 -17.81 -18.54
C SER A 195 4.88 -17.58 -17.38
N PHE A 196 5.82 -16.63 -17.55
CA PHE A 196 6.75 -16.26 -16.49
C PHE A 196 6.02 -15.78 -15.22
N ARG A 197 5.07 -14.85 -15.36
CA ARG A 197 4.28 -14.32 -14.23
C ARG A 197 3.58 -15.44 -13.46
N ARG A 198 2.93 -16.38 -14.16
CA ARG A 198 2.22 -17.49 -13.53
C ARG A 198 3.16 -18.34 -12.67
N LYS A 199 4.33 -18.71 -13.22
CA LYS A 199 5.36 -19.45 -12.49
C LYS A 199 5.97 -18.68 -11.33
N LEU A 200 6.26 -17.38 -11.52
CA LEU A 200 6.71 -16.51 -10.44
C LEU A 200 5.72 -16.54 -9.26
N PHE A 201 4.43 -16.35 -9.55
CA PHE A 201 3.38 -16.35 -8.51
C PHE A 201 3.24 -17.71 -7.80
N GLU A 202 3.38 -18.81 -8.54
CA GLU A 202 3.40 -20.15 -7.98
C GLU A 202 4.59 -20.35 -7.04
N TYR A 203 5.80 -20.02 -7.50
CA TYR A 203 7.05 -20.30 -6.79
C TYR A 203 7.30 -19.38 -5.60
N LEU A 204 6.78 -18.15 -5.62
CA LEU A 204 6.94 -17.22 -4.49
C LEU A 204 6.08 -17.63 -3.29
N LYS A 205 4.99 -18.36 -3.51
CA LYS A 205 3.96 -18.59 -2.48
C LYS A 205 4.52 -19.32 -1.26
N GLU A 206 5.15 -20.47 -1.46
CA GLU A 206 5.66 -21.29 -0.36
C GLU A 206 6.72 -20.54 0.48
N PRO A 207 7.84 -20.06 -0.09
CA PRO A 207 8.91 -19.46 0.71
C PRO A 207 8.46 -18.17 1.40
N PHE A 208 7.61 -17.36 0.74
CA PHE A 208 7.16 -16.10 1.31
C PHE A 208 6.11 -16.28 2.41
N LEU A 209 5.43 -17.43 2.48
CA LEU A 209 4.57 -17.79 3.61
C LEU A 209 5.36 -18.18 4.87
N LYS A 210 6.66 -18.46 4.75
CA LYS A 210 7.54 -18.88 5.86
C LYS A 210 8.20 -17.72 6.61
N THR A 211 7.98 -16.48 6.17
CA THR A 211 8.54 -15.29 6.82
C THR A 211 7.54 -14.15 6.89
N LEU A 212 7.90 -13.10 7.61
CA LEU A 212 7.07 -11.96 7.94
C LEU A 212 7.35 -10.78 7.02
N SER A 213 6.31 -9.98 6.75
CA SER A 213 6.53 -8.63 6.21
C SER A 213 7.10 -7.68 7.27
N GLU A 214 6.67 -7.84 8.52
CA GLU A 214 7.06 -7.02 9.67
C GLU A 214 7.24 -7.89 10.91
N THR A 215 8.31 -7.67 11.68
CA THR A 215 8.67 -8.54 12.81
C THR A 215 8.19 -8.01 14.16
N ARG A 216 7.51 -6.87 14.22
CA ARG A 216 6.95 -6.35 15.48
C ARG A 216 5.63 -7.04 15.86
N LEU A 217 5.39 -7.23 17.15
CA LEU A 217 4.25 -8.01 17.71
C LEU A 217 2.84 -7.58 17.30
N PHE A 218 2.71 -6.37 16.75
CA PHE A 218 1.45 -5.74 16.38
C PHE A 218 1.27 -5.65 14.85
N ALA A 219 2.12 -6.37 14.13
CA ALA A 219 2.25 -6.30 12.68
C ALA A 219 2.74 -7.60 12.04
N ASN A 220 3.10 -8.57 12.86
CA ASN A 220 3.54 -9.89 12.46
C ASN A 220 2.38 -10.82 12.10
N ASP A 221 1.21 -10.26 11.77
CA ASP A 221 0.00 -10.99 11.41
C ASP A 221 -0.20 -11.16 9.90
N ILE A 222 0.75 -10.67 9.11
CA ILE A 222 0.84 -10.89 7.66
C ILE A 222 2.20 -11.46 7.29
N THR A 223 2.18 -12.45 6.40
CA THR A 223 3.39 -13.03 5.84
C THR A 223 4.00 -12.10 4.79
N LEU A 224 5.25 -12.37 4.38
CA LEU A 224 5.82 -11.69 3.22
C LEU A 224 4.99 -11.93 1.96
N PHE A 225 4.34 -13.09 1.83
CA PHE A 225 3.46 -13.39 0.69
C PHE A 225 2.26 -12.46 0.65
N ASP A 226 1.57 -12.31 1.79
CA ASP A 226 0.36 -11.51 1.89
C ASP A 226 0.67 -10.03 1.57
N HIS A 227 1.81 -9.53 2.04
CA HIS A 227 2.34 -8.18 1.75
C HIS A 227 2.70 -8.00 0.28
N SER A 228 3.55 -8.86 -0.28
CA SER A 228 3.96 -8.76 -1.69
C SER A 228 2.76 -8.85 -2.63
N LEU A 229 1.78 -9.71 -2.34
CA LEU A 229 0.55 -9.77 -3.13
C LEU A 229 -0.27 -8.49 -2.99
N ALA A 230 -0.43 -7.95 -1.79
CA ALA A 230 -1.17 -6.71 -1.59
C ALA A 230 -0.52 -5.52 -2.31
N THR A 231 0.78 -5.28 -2.10
CA THR A 231 1.53 -4.21 -2.76
C THR A 231 1.47 -4.35 -4.28
N SER A 232 1.69 -5.57 -4.80
CA SER A 232 1.60 -5.87 -6.24
C SER A 232 0.19 -5.64 -6.81
N THR A 233 -0.85 -6.03 -6.07
CA THR A 233 -2.25 -5.80 -6.43
C THR A 233 -2.57 -4.31 -6.54
N LEU A 234 -2.19 -3.53 -5.52
CA LEU A 234 -2.40 -2.09 -5.51
C LEU A 234 -1.61 -1.41 -6.63
N PHE A 235 -0.38 -1.85 -6.86
CA PHE A 235 0.51 -1.28 -7.87
C PHE A 235 -0.06 -1.49 -9.28
N LYS A 236 -0.44 -2.73 -9.58
CA LYS A 236 -1.10 -3.12 -10.83
C LYS A 236 -2.38 -2.35 -11.07
N MET A 237 -3.26 -2.22 -10.08
CA MET A 237 -4.52 -1.51 -10.27
C MET A 237 -4.35 -0.01 -10.53
N TYR A 238 -3.35 0.64 -9.91
CA TYR A 238 -3.07 2.05 -10.19
C TYR A 238 -2.44 2.26 -11.56
N LEU A 239 -1.50 1.39 -11.97
CA LEU A 239 -0.97 1.42 -13.34
C LEU A 239 -2.09 1.23 -14.37
N SER A 240 -2.95 0.23 -14.15
CA SER A 240 -4.07 -0.04 -15.04
C SER A 240 -5.04 1.14 -15.14
N ALA A 241 -5.41 1.74 -14.00
CA ALA A 241 -6.30 2.89 -13.96
C ALA A 241 -5.66 4.15 -14.58
N TYR A 242 -4.35 4.32 -14.44
CA TYR A 242 -3.60 5.40 -15.07
C TYR A 242 -3.66 5.28 -16.59
N PHE A 243 -3.27 4.14 -17.16
CA PHE A 243 -3.27 3.93 -18.61
C PHE A 243 -4.68 3.97 -19.22
N ARG A 244 -5.68 3.38 -18.56
CA ARG A 244 -7.04 3.26 -19.12
C ARG A 244 -7.89 4.52 -18.92
N PHE A 245 -7.73 5.20 -17.80
CA PHE A 245 -8.65 6.27 -17.38
C PHE A 245 -7.96 7.61 -17.12
N GLY A 246 -6.63 7.69 -17.24
CA GLY A 246 -5.86 8.90 -16.93
C GLY A 246 -5.89 9.25 -15.44
N MET A 247 -6.10 8.25 -14.57
CA MET A 247 -6.13 8.48 -13.12
C MET A 247 -4.71 8.76 -12.63
N PRO A 248 -4.43 9.91 -11.97
CA PRO A 248 -3.11 10.18 -11.43
C PRO A 248 -2.77 9.21 -10.29
N PHE A 249 -1.48 8.91 -10.14
CA PHE A 249 -0.99 8.12 -9.00
C PHE A 249 -1.21 8.86 -7.68
N PRO A 250 -1.45 8.11 -6.58
CA PRO A 250 -1.50 8.69 -5.25
C PRO A 250 -0.12 9.24 -4.87
N LYS A 251 -0.08 10.46 -4.32
CA LYS A 251 1.18 11.09 -3.89
C LYS A 251 1.66 10.64 -2.51
N ASN A 252 0.78 9.98 -1.77
CA ASN A 252 1.03 9.46 -0.43
C ASN A 252 -0.04 8.42 -0.10
N PHE A 253 0.21 7.61 0.93
CA PHE A 253 -0.70 6.52 1.26
C PHE A 253 -2.12 7.00 1.65
N SER A 254 -2.29 8.24 2.12
CA SER A 254 -3.61 8.77 2.49
C SER A 254 -4.51 9.05 1.28
N GLU A 255 -3.91 9.12 0.09
CA GLU A 255 -4.60 9.24 -1.19
C GLU A 255 -4.95 7.88 -1.81
N VAL A 256 -4.37 6.79 -1.29
CA VAL A 256 -4.66 5.43 -1.75
C VAL A 256 -6.10 5.08 -1.39
N LYS A 257 -6.97 5.00 -2.41
CA LYS A 257 -8.40 4.72 -2.26
C LYS A 257 -8.85 3.72 -3.31
N TYR A 258 -9.49 2.65 -2.85
CA TYR A 258 -10.08 1.63 -3.71
C TYR A 258 -11.38 1.11 -3.11
N SER A 259 -12.11 0.38 -3.94
CA SER A 259 -13.24 -0.45 -3.53
C SER A 259 -13.10 -1.78 -4.26
N PHE A 260 -13.92 -2.76 -3.90
CA PHE A 260 -13.84 -4.09 -4.48
C PHE A 260 -14.92 -4.27 -5.54
N ALA A 261 -14.53 -4.85 -6.68
CA ALA A 261 -15.45 -5.34 -7.70
C ALA A 261 -15.67 -6.83 -7.48
N LYS A 262 -16.92 -7.23 -7.24
CA LYS A 262 -17.34 -8.64 -7.14
C LYS A 262 -18.04 -9.04 -8.44
N CYS A 263 -17.49 -10.05 -9.11
CA CYS A 263 -17.92 -10.50 -10.44
C CYS A 263 -18.32 -11.97 -10.39
N TYR A 264 -19.43 -12.35 -11.05
CA TYR A 264 -19.96 -13.72 -11.04
C TYR A 264 -19.66 -14.51 -12.33
N SER A 265 -19.45 -13.81 -13.45
CA SER A 265 -19.33 -14.43 -14.77
C SER A 265 -17.95 -14.21 -15.42
N THR A 266 -16.97 -13.77 -14.64
CA THR A 266 -15.68 -13.29 -15.18
C THR A 266 -14.54 -14.17 -14.70
N SER A 267 -13.67 -14.58 -15.61
CA SER A 267 -12.53 -15.44 -15.28
C SER A 267 -11.40 -14.65 -14.64
N LYS A 268 -10.64 -15.32 -13.76
CA LYS A 268 -9.44 -14.76 -13.14
C LYS A 268 -8.40 -14.31 -14.19
N ALA A 269 -8.16 -15.13 -15.21
CA ALA A 269 -7.18 -14.83 -16.27
C ALA A 269 -7.52 -13.54 -17.03
N LEU A 270 -8.82 -13.28 -17.28
CA LEU A 270 -9.26 -12.06 -17.96
C LEU A 270 -8.88 -10.81 -17.16
N ILE A 271 -9.09 -10.83 -15.83
CA ILE A 271 -8.77 -9.73 -14.93
C ILE A 271 -7.27 -9.55 -14.76
N GLU A 272 -6.57 -10.64 -14.44
CA GLU A 272 -5.17 -10.57 -14.04
C GLU A 272 -4.22 -10.47 -15.23
N GLU A 273 -4.50 -11.12 -16.34
CA GLU A 273 -3.53 -11.34 -17.42
C GLU A 273 -3.95 -10.57 -18.66
N ASP A 274 -5.16 -10.80 -19.17
CA ASP A 274 -5.58 -10.24 -20.45
C ASP A 274 -5.73 -8.72 -20.38
N PHE A 275 -6.40 -8.22 -19.35
CA PHE A 275 -6.57 -6.78 -19.15
C PHE A 275 -5.60 -6.17 -18.14
N ALA A 276 -4.86 -7.00 -17.39
CA ALA A 276 -3.94 -6.57 -16.33
C ALA A 276 -4.57 -5.50 -15.42
N LEU A 277 -5.81 -5.73 -14.97
CA LEU A 277 -6.59 -4.75 -14.20
C LEU A 277 -6.16 -4.68 -12.75
N SER A 278 -5.96 -5.84 -12.13
CA SER A 278 -5.68 -6.02 -10.71
C SER A 278 -5.33 -7.49 -10.48
N ASN A 279 -5.12 -7.88 -9.22
CA ASN A 279 -5.06 -9.28 -8.82
C ASN A 279 -6.33 -9.67 -8.08
N VAL A 280 -6.80 -10.90 -8.34
CA VAL A 280 -7.96 -11.46 -7.68
C VAL A 280 -7.54 -11.91 -6.28
N ILE A 281 -8.17 -11.31 -5.27
CA ILE A 281 -7.85 -11.55 -3.85
C ILE A 281 -8.78 -12.58 -3.21
N ILE A 282 -9.98 -12.78 -3.77
CA ILE A 282 -10.92 -13.84 -3.40
C ILE A 282 -11.38 -14.50 -4.70
N ALA A 283 -11.26 -15.82 -4.78
CA ALA A 283 -11.81 -16.62 -5.85
C ALA A 283 -12.47 -17.86 -5.25
N ASN A 284 -13.71 -18.13 -5.65
CA ASN A 284 -14.42 -19.38 -5.42
C ASN A 284 -15.20 -19.74 -6.69
N ASN A 285 -16.00 -20.80 -6.63
CA ASN A 285 -16.75 -21.29 -7.79
C ASN A 285 -17.82 -20.32 -8.30
N ASP A 286 -18.31 -19.42 -7.43
CA ASP A 286 -19.46 -18.56 -7.73
C ASP A 286 -19.04 -17.15 -8.15
N PHE A 287 -17.92 -16.66 -7.62
CA PHE A 287 -17.47 -15.30 -7.87
C PHE A 287 -15.97 -15.10 -7.66
N ILE A 288 -15.48 -14.02 -8.26
CA ILE A 288 -14.17 -13.45 -7.99
C ILE A 288 -14.30 -12.03 -7.44
N VAL A 289 -13.32 -11.63 -6.63
CA VAL A 289 -13.21 -10.27 -6.09
C VAL A 289 -11.81 -9.73 -6.32
N PHE A 290 -11.73 -8.51 -6.83
CA PHE A 290 -10.48 -7.76 -6.95
C PHE A 290 -10.69 -6.29 -6.58
N PRO A 291 -9.68 -5.61 -6.02
CA PRO A 291 -9.75 -4.18 -5.74
C PRO A 291 -9.51 -3.36 -7.01
N TYR A 292 -10.16 -2.20 -7.10
CA TYR A 292 -9.92 -1.22 -8.16
C TYR A 292 -10.17 0.22 -7.68
N PRO A 293 -9.37 1.21 -8.10
CA PRO A 293 -9.53 2.58 -7.65
C PRO A 293 -10.70 3.30 -8.34
N GLY A 294 -11.32 4.24 -7.63
CA GLY A 294 -12.30 5.15 -8.24
C GLY A 294 -13.60 4.51 -8.74
N LEU A 295 -14.02 3.35 -8.23
CA LEU A 295 -15.29 2.70 -8.62
C LEU A 295 -16.55 3.54 -8.32
N SER A 296 -16.43 4.59 -7.50
CA SER A 296 -17.48 5.60 -7.32
C SER A 296 -17.62 6.56 -8.50
N ASN A 297 -16.61 6.67 -9.37
CA ASN A 297 -16.63 7.48 -10.58
C ASN A 297 -17.40 6.74 -11.70
N LYS A 298 -18.46 7.38 -12.21
CA LYS A 298 -19.33 6.81 -13.25
C LYS A 298 -18.57 6.43 -14.53
N LYS A 299 -17.57 7.21 -14.94
CA LYS A 299 -16.76 6.95 -16.14
C LYS A 299 -15.94 5.66 -15.98
N ILE A 300 -15.26 5.52 -14.85
CA ILE A 300 -14.44 4.34 -14.54
C ILE A 300 -15.33 3.10 -14.43
N ARG A 301 -16.44 3.21 -13.69
CA ARG A 301 -17.39 2.10 -13.53
C ARG A 301 -17.96 1.65 -14.87
N LYS A 302 -18.33 2.58 -15.76
CA LYS A 302 -18.84 2.25 -17.10
C LYS A 302 -17.75 1.56 -17.94
N GLY A 303 -16.55 2.12 -17.99
CA GLY A 303 -15.45 1.54 -18.76
C GLY A 303 -15.03 0.15 -18.28
N LEU A 304 -15.06 -0.11 -16.97
CA LEU A 304 -14.84 -1.47 -16.45
C LEU A 304 -15.96 -2.43 -16.84
N LYS A 305 -17.22 -2.02 -16.77
CA LYS A 305 -18.34 -2.88 -17.17
C LYS A 305 -18.24 -3.31 -18.63
N GLU A 306 -17.75 -2.43 -19.50
CA GLU A 306 -17.49 -2.75 -20.91
C GLU A 306 -16.38 -3.79 -21.11
N LEU A 307 -15.44 -3.90 -20.17
CA LEU A 307 -14.33 -4.86 -20.25
C LEU A 307 -14.69 -6.22 -19.65
N ILE A 308 -15.35 -6.23 -18.49
CA ILE A 308 -15.44 -7.42 -17.63
C ILE A 308 -16.87 -7.79 -17.23
N ASN A 309 -17.86 -7.28 -17.96
CA ASN A 309 -19.29 -7.41 -17.67
C ASN A 309 -19.70 -6.78 -16.33
N ASP A 310 -20.90 -7.13 -15.86
CA ASP A 310 -21.48 -6.54 -14.67
C ASP A 310 -20.79 -7.01 -13.37
N PHE A 311 -20.70 -6.08 -12.42
CA PHE A 311 -20.10 -6.32 -11.11
C PHE A 311 -20.77 -5.50 -10.01
N GLU A 312 -20.74 -6.05 -8.80
CA GLU A 312 -21.13 -5.37 -7.57
C GLU A 312 -19.95 -4.60 -6.97
N VAL A 313 -20.23 -3.44 -6.38
CA VAL A 313 -19.22 -2.62 -5.72
C VAL A 313 -19.33 -2.79 -4.22
N ILE A 314 -18.30 -3.37 -3.60
CA ILE A 314 -18.19 -3.49 -2.14
C ILE A 314 -17.21 -2.41 -1.67
N ARG A 315 -17.68 -1.50 -0.79
CA ARG A 315 -16.88 -0.36 -0.31
C ARG A 315 -16.21 -0.63 1.03
N ASP A 316 -16.91 -1.36 1.90
CA ASP A 316 -16.42 -1.70 3.21
C ASP A 316 -15.69 -3.05 3.13
N PRO A 317 -14.39 -3.14 3.45
CA PRO A 317 -13.65 -4.41 3.41
C PRO A 317 -14.24 -5.48 4.33
N TYR A 318 -14.94 -5.10 5.41
CA TYR A 318 -15.57 -6.07 6.31
C TYR A 318 -16.76 -6.79 5.63
N ASP A 319 -17.39 -6.18 4.62
CA ASP A 319 -18.51 -6.77 3.87
C ASP A 319 -18.05 -7.86 2.88
N LEU A 320 -16.74 -8.03 2.69
CA LEU A 320 -16.18 -9.19 1.98
C LEU A 320 -16.37 -10.49 2.78
N PHE A 321 -16.50 -10.39 4.10
CA PHE A 321 -16.65 -11.53 4.99
C PHE A 321 -17.84 -11.34 5.95
N PRO A 322 -19.10 -11.30 5.45
CA PRO A 322 -20.26 -10.95 6.29
C PRO A 322 -20.39 -11.81 7.56
N LYS A 323 -20.08 -13.12 7.45
CA LYS A 323 -20.12 -14.07 8.58
C LYS A 323 -19.09 -13.78 9.68
N TYR A 324 -18.02 -13.05 9.35
CA TYR A 324 -16.91 -12.75 10.26
C TYR A 324 -16.80 -11.27 10.59
N LYS A 325 -17.75 -10.44 10.15
CA LYS A 325 -17.70 -8.98 10.30
C LYS A 325 -17.50 -8.54 11.75
N GLU A 326 -18.31 -9.07 12.67
CA GLU A 326 -18.20 -8.75 14.10
C GLU A 326 -16.86 -9.20 14.70
N TYR A 327 -16.39 -10.38 14.33
CA TYR A 327 -15.07 -10.87 14.75
C TYR A 327 -13.96 -9.92 14.28
N LEU A 328 -13.93 -9.58 12.99
CA LEU A 328 -12.92 -8.71 12.41
C LEU A 328 -12.93 -7.30 13.03
N LEU A 329 -14.11 -6.76 13.33
CA LEU A 329 -14.26 -5.47 14.02
C LEU A 329 -13.81 -5.51 15.47
N SER A 330 -13.81 -6.69 16.10
CA SER A 330 -13.35 -6.88 17.49
C SER A 330 -11.84 -7.01 17.63
N LEU A 331 -11.11 -7.26 16.54
CA LEU A 331 -9.67 -7.52 16.57
C LEU A 331 -8.90 -6.26 17.01
N LYS A 332 -8.18 -6.39 18.12
CA LYS A 332 -7.27 -5.36 18.61
C LYS A 332 -5.84 -5.69 18.18
N VAL A 333 -5.07 -4.65 17.91
CA VAL A 333 -3.62 -4.76 17.71
C VAL A 333 -2.88 -4.59 19.03
N LYS A 334 -3.33 -3.66 19.87
CA LYS A 334 -2.73 -3.34 21.16
C LYS A 334 -3.77 -2.75 22.10
N ASN A 335 -3.52 -2.83 23.41
CA ASN A 335 -4.27 -2.06 24.40
C ASN A 335 -3.58 -0.72 24.68
N VAL A 336 -4.23 0.14 25.45
CA VAL A 336 -3.68 1.48 25.75
C VAL A 336 -2.45 1.35 26.64
N GLU A 337 -2.51 0.42 27.57
CA GLU A 337 -1.47 0.08 28.55
C GLU A 337 -0.20 -0.44 27.86
N ASP A 338 -0.30 -0.92 26.62
CA ASP A 338 0.86 -1.39 25.85
C ASP A 338 1.72 -0.27 25.27
N ILE A 339 1.20 0.97 25.20
CA ILE A 339 1.82 2.11 24.50
C ILE A 339 2.92 2.76 25.35
N LYS A 340 2.63 3.06 26.62
CA LYS A 340 3.61 3.58 27.58
C LYS A 340 3.17 3.27 29.01
N GLU A 341 4.11 3.33 29.94
CA GLU A 341 3.87 3.11 31.36
C GLU A 341 2.79 4.06 31.91
N ASP A 342 1.93 3.55 32.80
CA ASP A 342 0.80 4.26 33.39
C ASP A 342 -0.15 4.93 32.40
N TYR A 343 -0.24 4.42 31.16
CA TYR A 343 -1.10 5.00 30.14
C TYR A 343 -2.53 4.49 30.26
N THR A 344 -3.41 5.36 30.75
CA THR A 344 -4.84 5.06 30.89
C THR A 344 -5.63 5.47 29.66
N TYR A 345 -6.82 4.87 29.48
CA TYR A 345 -7.74 5.22 28.40
C TYR A 345 -8.03 6.73 28.34
N SER A 346 -8.21 7.38 29.49
CA SER A 346 -8.43 8.83 29.59
C SER A 346 -7.23 9.66 29.10
N LYS A 347 -6.00 9.20 29.38
CA LYS A 347 -4.78 9.84 28.86
C LYS A 347 -4.69 9.67 27.33
N ALA A 348 -5.02 8.50 26.81
CA ALA A 348 -5.06 8.25 25.36
C ALA A 348 -6.08 9.11 24.61
N ILE A 349 -7.29 9.26 25.15
CA ILE A 349 -8.30 10.16 24.59
C ILE A 349 -7.82 11.62 24.57
N ARG A 350 -7.10 12.04 25.63
CA ARG A 350 -6.52 13.39 25.69
C ARG A 350 -5.48 13.62 24.60
N ASP A 351 -4.60 12.65 24.34
CA ASP A 351 -3.58 12.76 23.29
C ASP A 351 -4.21 12.73 21.88
N VAL A 352 -5.22 11.89 21.64
CA VAL A 352 -6.02 11.94 20.39
C VAL A 352 -6.68 13.31 20.20
N LYS A 353 -7.20 13.92 21.28
CA LYS A 353 -7.75 15.27 21.23
C LYS A 353 -6.68 16.32 20.88
N LYS A 354 -5.46 16.20 21.41
CA LYS A 354 -4.34 17.07 21.03
C LYS A 354 -4.03 16.97 19.53
N VAL A 355 -3.95 15.75 18.98
CA VAL A 355 -3.73 15.52 17.54
C VAL A 355 -4.79 16.22 16.68
N ILE A 356 -6.07 16.05 17.04
CA ILE A 356 -7.19 16.69 16.31
C ILE A 356 -7.11 18.21 16.43
N TYR A 357 -6.77 18.73 17.61
CA TYR A 357 -6.67 20.17 17.85
C TYR A 357 -5.47 20.78 17.13
N PHE A 358 -4.35 20.06 17.04
CA PHE A 358 -3.20 20.45 16.23
C PHE A 358 -3.58 20.56 14.75
N ALA A 359 -4.27 19.57 14.19
CA ALA A 359 -4.75 19.64 12.80
C ALA A 359 -5.70 20.83 12.57
N LEU A 360 -6.64 21.07 13.49
CA LEU A 360 -7.55 22.22 13.44
C LEU A 360 -6.81 23.55 13.52
N LEU A 361 -5.80 23.67 14.40
CA LEU A 361 -4.99 24.87 14.52
C LEU A 361 -4.24 25.14 13.22
N LYS A 362 -3.63 24.11 12.63
CA LYS A 362 -2.92 24.21 11.34
C LYS A 362 -3.85 24.68 10.22
N GLU A 363 -5.01 24.04 10.05
CA GLU A 363 -6.04 24.45 9.08
C GLU A 363 -6.43 25.93 9.29
N LYS A 364 -6.66 26.35 10.54
CA LYS A 364 -7.07 27.74 10.84
C LYS A 364 -5.94 28.75 10.64
N GLU A 365 -4.71 28.43 10.97
CA GLU A 365 -3.56 29.30 10.71
C GLU A 365 -3.34 29.49 9.21
N GLU A 366 -3.50 28.43 8.41
CA GLU A 366 -3.46 28.51 6.94
C GLU A 366 -4.61 29.37 6.39
N LEU A 367 -5.84 29.17 6.89
CA LEU A 367 -6.99 29.98 6.50
C LEU A 367 -6.82 31.45 6.90
N SER A 368 -6.19 31.74 8.05
CA SER A 368 -5.89 33.10 8.49
C SER A 368 -4.85 33.78 7.59
N LYS A 369 -3.79 33.05 7.19
CA LYS A 369 -2.82 33.54 6.19
C LYS A 369 -3.49 33.81 4.84
N LYS A 370 -4.34 32.89 4.36
CA LYS A 370 -5.14 33.08 3.15
C LYS A 370 -6.04 34.31 3.28
N LEU A 371 -6.75 34.47 4.38
CA LEU A 371 -7.61 35.64 4.64
C LEU A 371 -6.83 36.96 4.57
N LYS A 372 -5.63 37.03 5.18
CA LYS A 372 -4.75 38.22 5.11
C LYS A 372 -4.34 38.53 3.67
N SER A 373 -3.90 37.52 2.92
CA SER A 373 -3.53 37.66 1.51
C SER A 373 -4.71 38.11 0.64
N PHE A 374 -5.88 37.50 0.82
CA PHE A 374 -7.11 37.87 0.13
C PHE A 374 -7.55 39.30 0.46
N THR A 375 -7.47 39.71 1.73
CA THR A 375 -7.82 41.07 2.16
C THR A 375 -6.91 42.11 1.48
N ARG A 376 -5.60 41.83 1.38
CA ARG A 376 -4.65 42.68 0.64
C ARG A 376 -4.99 42.75 -0.84
N HIS A 377 -5.29 41.61 -1.46
CA HIS A 377 -5.68 41.56 -2.86
C HIS A 377 -7.00 42.30 -3.14
N ILE A 378 -7.99 42.20 -2.24
CA ILE A 378 -9.26 42.92 -2.38
C ILE A 378 -9.04 44.43 -2.30
N ARG A 379 -8.18 44.91 -1.38
CA ARG A 379 -7.78 46.33 -1.33
C ARG A 379 -7.11 46.81 -2.62
N ASN A 380 -6.26 45.98 -3.21
CA ASN A 380 -5.60 46.31 -4.48
C ASN A 380 -6.60 46.33 -5.65
N VAL A 381 -7.53 45.37 -5.71
CA VAL A 381 -8.55 45.32 -6.76
C VAL A 381 -9.57 46.45 -6.60
N SER A 382 -10.00 46.77 -5.38
CA SER A 382 -10.96 47.87 -5.13
C SER A 382 -10.48 49.20 -5.70
N ASN A 383 -9.18 49.44 -5.71
CA ASN A 383 -8.59 50.64 -6.30
C ASN A 383 -8.70 50.69 -7.85
N GLY A 384 -8.95 49.54 -8.51
CA GLY A 384 -9.15 49.42 -9.97
C GLY A 384 -10.58 49.05 -10.39
N VAL A 385 -11.51 48.87 -9.44
CA VAL A 385 -12.90 48.45 -9.71
C VAL A 385 -13.66 49.48 -10.57
N LEU A 386 -13.30 50.76 -10.50
CA LEU A 386 -13.94 51.83 -11.27
C LEU A 386 -13.63 51.78 -12.79
N LYS A 387 -12.73 50.89 -13.25
CA LYS A 387 -12.23 50.88 -14.63
C LYS A 387 -12.79 49.75 -15.51
N ASP A 388 -13.42 48.71 -14.95
CA ASP A 388 -13.85 47.52 -15.73
C ASP A 388 -14.91 46.66 -15.00
N ARG A 389 -16.00 46.33 -15.69
CA ARG A 389 -17.09 45.44 -15.21
C ARG A 389 -16.59 44.02 -14.88
N ILE A 390 -15.57 43.52 -15.56
CA ILE A 390 -14.95 42.20 -15.27
C ILE A 390 -14.25 42.23 -13.91
N ASN A 391 -13.60 43.34 -13.56
CA ASN A 391 -12.94 43.50 -12.26
C ASN A 391 -13.95 43.62 -11.11
N PHE A 392 -15.12 44.20 -11.34
CA PHE A 392 -16.21 44.22 -10.36
C PHE A 392 -16.77 42.81 -10.06
N ILE A 393 -16.97 41.97 -11.07
CA ILE A 393 -17.43 40.58 -10.87
C ILE A 393 -16.37 39.76 -10.12
N LYS A 394 -15.08 39.92 -10.47
CA LYS A 394 -13.96 39.29 -9.74
C LYS A 394 -13.93 39.73 -8.27
N PHE A 395 -14.18 41.02 -8.00
CA PHE A 395 -14.26 41.57 -6.64
C PHE A 395 -15.40 40.96 -5.81
N LEU A 396 -16.62 40.87 -6.36
CA LEU A 396 -17.77 40.26 -5.68
C LEU A 396 -17.54 38.78 -5.34
N LYS A 397 -16.98 38.00 -6.28
CA LYS A 397 -16.62 36.58 -6.03
C LYS A 397 -15.65 36.45 -4.86
N LYS A 398 -14.63 37.32 -4.79
CA LYS A 398 -13.67 37.34 -3.68
C LYS A 398 -14.28 37.77 -2.34
N LEU A 399 -15.25 38.69 -2.33
CA LEU A 399 -15.97 39.05 -1.10
C LEU A 399 -16.78 37.87 -0.52
N VAL A 400 -17.44 37.09 -1.37
CA VAL A 400 -18.16 35.88 -0.94
C VAL A 400 -17.19 34.85 -0.36
N GLU A 401 -16.05 34.66 -1.00
CA GLU A 401 -14.99 33.78 -0.49
C GLU A 401 -14.45 34.26 0.86
N LEU A 402 -14.24 35.57 1.02
CA LEU A 402 -13.79 36.18 2.28
C LEU A 402 -14.80 35.96 3.43
N LYS A 403 -16.10 36.12 3.17
CA LYS A 403 -17.15 35.81 4.15
C LYS A 403 -17.12 34.33 4.57
N ARG A 404 -16.92 33.42 3.62
CA ARG A 404 -16.79 31.97 3.90
C ARG A 404 -15.56 31.68 4.77
N LEU A 405 -14.41 32.28 4.45
CA LEU A 405 -13.18 32.12 5.24
C LEU A 405 -13.36 32.59 6.69
N LYS A 406 -13.97 33.76 6.90
CA LYS A 406 -14.28 34.27 8.25
C LYS A 406 -15.17 33.32 9.04
N LYS A 407 -16.27 32.85 8.44
CA LYS A 407 -17.17 31.87 9.05
C LYS A 407 -16.44 30.59 9.52
N HIS A 408 -15.48 30.09 8.74
CA HIS A 408 -14.67 28.93 9.14
C HIS A 408 -13.70 29.22 10.29
N LEU A 409 -13.09 30.42 10.32
CA LEU A 409 -12.19 30.85 11.39
C LEU A 409 -12.95 31.03 12.72
N ASP A 410 -14.15 31.59 12.65
CA ASP A 410 -15.00 31.90 13.81
C ASP A 410 -15.73 30.65 14.35
N ALA A 411 -15.81 29.56 13.58
CA ALA A 411 -16.42 28.32 14.02
C ALA A 411 -15.69 27.72 15.22
N LYS A 412 -16.42 27.26 16.25
CA LYS A 412 -15.79 26.65 17.44
C LYS A 412 -15.13 25.29 17.13
N PRO A 413 -14.03 24.93 17.81
CA PRO A 413 -13.29 25.76 18.77
C PRO A 413 -12.50 26.88 18.07
N THR A 414 -12.41 28.08 18.66
CA THR A 414 -11.64 29.22 18.12
C THR A 414 -10.14 28.97 18.16
N ILE A 415 -9.34 29.78 17.48
CA ILE A 415 -7.87 29.66 17.51
C ILE A 415 -7.35 29.78 18.95
N GLU A 416 -7.90 30.71 19.73
CA GLU A 416 -7.54 30.98 21.12
C GLU A 416 -7.92 29.82 22.04
N GLU A 417 -9.11 29.24 21.86
CA GLU A 417 -9.55 28.05 22.61
C GLU A 417 -8.62 26.85 22.33
N ILE A 418 -8.24 26.65 21.06
CA ILE A 418 -7.31 25.58 20.67
C ILE A 418 -5.93 25.82 21.27
N ARG A 419 -5.38 27.03 21.15
CA ARG A 419 -4.08 27.42 21.73
C ARG A 419 -4.04 27.26 23.23
N LYS A 420 -5.10 27.65 23.94
CA LYS A 420 -5.23 27.47 25.39
C LYS A 420 -5.22 25.99 25.78
N PHE A 421 -5.94 25.15 25.02
CA PHE A 421 -5.95 23.70 25.26
C PHE A 421 -4.58 23.06 25.03
N LEU A 422 -3.91 23.43 23.94
CA LEU A 422 -2.60 22.90 23.55
C LEU A 422 -1.44 23.53 24.32
N LYS A 423 -1.66 24.65 25.00
CA LYS A 423 -0.65 25.47 25.69
C LYS A 423 0.47 25.96 24.75
N VAL A 424 0.09 26.47 23.57
CA VAL A 424 1.03 26.97 22.55
C VAL A 424 0.55 28.28 21.92
N HIS A 425 1.48 29.06 21.37
CA HIS A 425 1.15 30.25 20.58
C HIS A 425 0.94 29.92 19.10
N SER A 426 1.58 28.87 18.60
CA SER A 426 1.46 28.44 17.20
C SER A 426 1.41 26.93 17.08
N SER A 427 0.90 26.43 15.95
CA SER A 427 0.93 24.98 15.70
C SER A 427 2.36 24.42 15.65
N LYS A 428 3.37 25.24 15.34
CA LYS A 428 4.76 24.77 15.20
C LYS A 428 5.35 24.31 16.52
N GLU A 429 4.95 24.90 17.65
CA GLU A 429 5.47 24.57 18.97
C GLU A 429 5.03 23.18 19.47
N ILE A 430 3.85 22.71 19.04
CA ILE A 430 3.33 21.39 19.44
C ILE A 430 3.73 20.28 18.45
N GLU A 431 4.18 20.63 17.25
CA GLU A 431 4.49 19.69 16.16
C GLU A 431 5.45 18.56 16.59
N PRO A 432 6.55 18.82 17.33
CA PRO A 432 7.44 17.76 17.83
C PRO A 432 6.77 16.80 18.81
N GLN A 433 5.84 17.28 19.66
CA GLN A 433 5.11 16.41 20.60
C GLN A 433 4.10 15.52 19.86
N ILE A 434 3.54 16.01 18.75
CA ILE A 434 2.66 15.23 17.88
C ILE A 434 3.46 14.16 17.14
N GLU A 435 4.66 14.50 16.68
CA GLU A 435 5.60 13.55 16.08
C GLU A 435 6.00 12.46 17.07
N GLU A 436 6.41 12.81 18.29
CA GLU A 436 6.72 11.86 19.36
C GLU A 436 5.51 10.96 19.69
N TYR A 437 4.30 11.53 19.75
CA TYR A 437 3.10 10.73 19.95
C TYR A 437 2.90 9.73 18.81
N PHE A 438 3.10 10.14 17.55
CA PHE A 438 3.03 9.21 16.43
C PHE A 438 4.14 8.17 16.48
N ASP A 439 5.37 8.50 16.85
CA ASP A 439 6.43 7.50 17.03
C ASP A 439 6.08 6.48 18.13
N LEU A 440 5.31 6.91 19.14
CA LEU A 440 4.81 6.05 20.21
C LEU A 440 3.61 5.21 19.83
N ILE A 441 2.81 5.58 18.82
CA ILE A 441 1.64 4.77 18.43
C ILE A 441 1.82 4.08 17.09
N THR A 442 2.78 4.54 16.29
CA THR A 442 3.10 4.08 14.95
C THR A 442 4.48 3.44 14.84
N SER A 443 4.65 2.67 13.77
CA SER A 443 5.92 2.02 13.40
C SER A 443 6.71 2.93 12.50
N PRO A 444 8.04 2.74 12.35
CA PRO A 444 8.87 3.61 11.52
C PRO A 444 8.63 3.53 10.00
N ILE A 445 7.52 2.96 9.54
CA ILE A 445 7.02 3.26 8.21
C ILE A 445 6.32 4.60 8.31
N ARG A 446 7.13 5.63 8.07
CA ARG A 446 6.86 7.04 8.37
C ARG A 446 5.41 7.38 8.02
N PRO A 447 4.59 7.82 8.99
CA PRO A 447 3.33 8.43 8.64
C PRO A 447 3.58 9.55 7.63
N PRO A 448 2.59 9.92 6.79
CA PRO A 448 2.75 11.11 5.98
C PRO A 448 2.94 12.23 7.03
N SER A 449 3.84 13.18 6.78
CA SER A 449 4.31 14.17 7.80
C SER A 449 3.27 14.44 8.92
N PRO A 450 3.63 14.55 10.21
CA PRO A 450 2.67 14.58 11.34
C PRO A 450 1.37 15.36 11.10
N ILE A 451 1.45 16.44 10.32
CA ILE A 451 0.34 17.18 9.70
C ILE A 451 -0.70 16.29 8.97
N GLU A 452 -0.30 15.52 7.96
CA GLU A 452 -1.20 14.72 7.13
C GLU A 452 -1.88 13.59 7.91
N MET A 453 -1.14 12.92 8.81
CA MET A 453 -1.75 11.95 9.73
C MET A 453 -2.78 12.61 10.66
N SER A 454 -2.45 13.79 11.20
CA SER A 454 -3.39 14.54 12.04
C SER A 454 -4.64 14.98 11.27
N LYS A 455 -4.52 15.30 9.98
CA LYS A 455 -5.67 15.57 9.09
C LYS A 455 -6.54 14.33 8.89
N MET A 456 -5.97 13.11 8.86
CA MET A 456 -6.76 11.87 8.82
C MET A 456 -7.60 11.70 10.10
N PHE A 457 -7.00 11.94 11.27
CA PHE A 457 -7.69 11.88 12.56
C PHE A 457 -8.84 12.89 12.60
N LEU A 458 -8.59 14.13 12.17
CA LEU A 458 -9.61 15.18 12.10
C LEU A 458 -10.75 14.81 11.12
N ARG A 459 -10.44 14.28 9.93
CA ARG A 459 -11.46 13.83 8.96
C ARG A 459 -12.36 12.74 9.54
N TYR A 460 -11.80 11.76 10.24
CA TYR A 460 -12.57 10.70 10.88
C TYR A 460 -13.38 11.21 12.08
N TYR A 461 -12.80 12.11 12.88
CA TYR A 461 -13.53 12.78 13.96
C TYR A 461 -14.72 13.57 13.44
N ARG A 462 -14.58 14.32 12.33
CA ARG A 462 -15.71 15.05 11.71
C ARG A 462 -16.86 14.14 11.25
N LYS A 463 -16.59 12.87 10.95
CA LYS A 463 -17.62 11.88 10.59
C LYS A 463 -18.29 11.24 11.80
N THR A 464 -17.54 11.07 12.89
CA THR A 464 -17.96 10.24 14.04
C THR A 464 -18.30 11.04 15.29
N HIS A 465 -17.84 12.28 15.38
CA HIS A 465 -17.90 13.18 16.54
C HIS A 465 -17.47 12.52 17.86
N SER A 466 -16.55 11.55 17.80
CA SER A 466 -16.17 10.75 18.96
C SER A 466 -14.67 10.48 18.99
N TYR A 467 -13.98 11.06 19.99
CA TYR A 467 -12.57 10.76 20.27
C TYR A 467 -12.35 9.27 20.55
N LYS A 468 -13.34 8.62 21.20
CA LYS A 468 -13.33 7.18 21.46
C LYS A 468 -13.24 6.37 20.17
N LYS A 469 -14.10 6.70 19.19
CA LYS A 469 -14.09 6.05 17.89
C LYS A 469 -12.79 6.32 17.13
N VAL A 470 -12.21 7.52 17.23
CA VAL A 470 -10.91 7.86 16.62
C VAL A 470 -9.78 7.04 17.23
N LEU A 471 -9.68 7.00 18.57
CA LEU A 471 -8.69 6.20 19.29
C LEU A 471 -8.80 4.73 18.89
N ASN A 472 -10.02 4.18 18.91
CA ASN A 472 -10.24 2.80 18.53
C ASN A 472 -9.82 2.55 17.09
N HIS A 473 -10.22 3.41 16.14
CA HIS A 473 -9.97 3.18 14.71
C HIS A 473 -8.48 3.27 14.32
N PHE A 474 -7.75 4.27 14.83
CA PHE A 474 -6.36 4.50 14.41
C PHE A 474 -5.31 3.86 15.32
N VAL A 475 -5.63 3.56 16.59
CA VAL A 475 -4.61 3.16 17.58
C VAL A 475 -4.81 1.73 18.07
N ILE A 476 -6.04 1.35 18.40
CA ILE A 476 -6.34 0.10 19.12
C ILE A 476 -6.76 -1.02 18.18
N THR A 477 -7.67 -0.75 17.24
CA THR A 477 -8.30 -1.75 16.38
C THR A 477 -7.38 -2.10 15.22
N ARG A 478 -7.40 -3.37 14.82
CA ARG A 478 -6.64 -3.89 13.69
C ARG A 478 -7.23 -3.35 12.39
N PRO A 479 -6.50 -2.50 11.64
CA PRO A 479 -7.02 -2.02 10.37
C PRO A 479 -7.02 -3.17 9.37
N MET A 480 -8.13 -3.38 8.68
CA MET A 480 -8.24 -4.34 7.58
C MET A 480 -7.57 -3.78 6.32
N THR A 481 -6.24 -3.82 6.29
CA THR A 481 -5.44 -3.52 5.10
C THR A 481 -5.59 -4.64 4.07
N LEU A 482 -5.13 -4.41 2.83
CA LEU A 482 -5.29 -5.41 1.78
C LEU A 482 -4.52 -6.70 2.09
N GLY A 483 -3.30 -6.60 2.64
CA GLY A 483 -2.52 -7.77 3.08
C GLY A 483 -3.26 -8.58 4.15
N ARG A 484 -3.94 -7.92 5.09
CA ARG A 484 -4.76 -8.62 6.10
C ARG A 484 -6.02 -9.26 5.52
N ILE A 485 -6.66 -8.63 4.53
CA ILE A 485 -7.79 -9.23 3.81
C ILE A 485 -7.34 -10.52 3.10
N ILE A 486 -6.19 -10.47 2.43
CA ILE A 486 -5.58 -11.62 1.75
C ILE A 486 -5.23 -12.72 2.76
N ALA A 487 -4.52 -12.39 3.84
CA ALA A 487 -4.14 -13.33 4.89
C ALA A 487 -5.37 -14.00 5.51
N PHE A 488 -6.41 -13.21 5.81
CA PHE A 488 -7.66 -13.70 6.37
C PHE A 488 -8.41 -14.62 5.41
N ASN A 489 -8.53 -14.26 4.13
CA ASN A 489 -9.16 -15.10 3.12
C ASN A 489 -8.44 -16.45 2.97
N ARG A 490 -7.10 -16.43 2.95
CA ARG A 490 -6.27 -17.64 2.87
C ARG A 490 -6.57 -18.61 4.02
N ILE A 491 -6.72 -18.09 5.24
CA ILE A 491 -7.05 -18.90 6.42
C ILE A 491 -8.46 -19.49 6.32
N ILE A 492 -9.45 -18.71 5.87
CA ILE A 492 -10.82 -19.22 5.66
C ILE A 492 -10.83 -20.36 4.64
N GLN A 493 -10.15 -20.17 3.51
CA GLN A 493 -10.09 -21.18 2.44
C GLN A 493 -9.41 -22.47 2.91
N ALA A 494 -8.35 -22.38 3.71
CA ALA A 494 -7.69 -23.55 4.30
C ALA A 494 -8.65 -24.34 5.19
N LYS A 495 -9.37 -23.67 6.10
CA LYS A 495 -10.36 -24.32 6.99
C LYS A 495 -11.52 -24.97 6.25
N GLN A 496 -12.02 -24.34 5.19
CA GLN A 496 -13.06 -24.94 4.35
C GLN A 496 -12.57 -26.22 3.67
N THR A 497 -11.32 -26.22 3.20
CA THR A 497 -10.69 -27.38 2.56
C THR A 497 -10.46 -28.54 3.55
N GLU A 498 -10.02 -28.23 4.78
CA GLU A 498 -9.84 -29.24 5.85
C GLU A 498 -11.17 -29.83 6.30
N THR A 499 -12.21 -29.01 6.45
CA THR A 499 -13.55 -29.48 6.82
C THR A 499 -14.08 -30.46 5.78
N LEU A 500 -13.91 -30.16 4.48
CA LEU A 500 -14.30 -31.06 3.38
C LEU A 500 -13.52 -32.39 3.36
N LYS A 501 -12.25 -32.39 3.79
CA LYS A 501 -11.44 -33.62 3.92
C LYS A 501 -11.91 -34.52 5.06
N ASN A 502 -12.45 -33.94 6.14
CA ASN A 502 -12.93 -34.66 7.32
C ASN A 502 -14.38 -35.14 7.22
N TYR A 503 -15.10 -34.85 6.12
CA TYR A 503 -16.39 -35.47 5.85
C TYR A 503 -16.19 -36.92 5.36
N PRO A 504 -16.87 -37.92 5.97
CA PRO A 504 -16.81 -39.30 5.49
C PRO A 504 -17.24 -39.34 4.02
N ALA A 505 -16.53 -40.14 3.21
CA ALA A 505 -16.72 -40.21 1.76
C ALA A 505 -18.18 -40.50 1.35
N SER A 506 -18.96 -41.12 2.22
CA SER A 506 -20.39 -41.41 2.05
C SER A 506 -21.32 -40.19 2.05
N ASN A 507 -20.86 -39.02 2.51
CA ASN A 507 -21.67 -37.79 2.64
C ASN A 507 -21.11 -36.59 1.86
N ARG A 508 -20.15 -36.79 0.94
CA ARG A 508 -19.72 -35.72 0.04
C ARG A 508 -20.83 -35.47 -1.00
N PRO A 509 -21.25 -34.22 -1.26
CA PRO A 509 -22.16 -33.95 -2.37
C PRO A 509 -21.50 -34.45 -3.65
N PHE A 510 -22.17 -35.37 -4.33
CA PHE A 510 -21.68 -36.06 -5.52
C PHE A 510 -21.16 -35.07 -6.58
N GLU A 511 -19.88 -35.18 -6.95
CA GLU A 511 -19.44 -34.91 -8.33
C GLU A 511 -20.03 -36.01 -9.23
N LYS A 512 -21.33 -35.91 -9.51
CA LYS A 512 -21.95 -36.55 -10.67
C LYS A 512 -22.22 -35.42 -11.63
N ASP A 513 -21.31 -35.24 -12.58
CA ASP A 513 -21.57 -34.81 -13.96
C ASP A 513 -20.24 -34.47 -14.66
N LYS A 514 -19.40 -35.50 -14.80
CA LYS A 514 -18.39 -35.59 -15.87
C LYS A 514 -18.22 -37.06 -16.20
N LEU A 515 -19.15 -37.59 -16.99
CA LEU A 515 -18.99 -38.71 -17.93
C LEU A 515 -20.36 -39.00 -18.56
N SER A 516 -20.68 -38.25 -19.62
CA SER A 516 -21.45 -38.70 -20.78
C SER A 516 -21.06 -37.84 -21.97
#